data_AF-A0AA97HQB2-F1
#
_entry.id   AF-A0AA97HQB2-F1
#
_cell.length_a   1.000
_cell.length_b   1.000
_cell.length_c   1.000
_cell.angle_alpha   90.00
_cell.angle_beta   90.00
_cell.angle_gamma   90.00
#
_symmetry.space_group_name_H-M   'P 1'
#
loop_
_entity.id
_entity.type
_entity.pdbx_description
1 polymer ?
#
loop_
_entity_poly.entity_id
_entity_poly.type
_entity_poly.pdbx_seq_one_letter_code
_entity_poly.pdbx_strand_id
1 'polypeptide(L)'
;MERLPDLETKKKAIRARKRIEAIKGFYQHLLAYCLFTPFIIFINYKTYWDYKWFWFSVIGWGIGLAIHAFVVFVQKGIFVSQWEERKIKEIMRKEENHWD
;
A
#
# COMPACT_ATOMS: atom_id res chain seq x y z
N MET A 1 -15.66 -34.74 -10.88
CA MET A 1 -15.42 -33.31 -11.18
C MET A 1 -14.58 -32.72 -10.05
N GLU A 2 -13.27 -32.96 -10.07
CA GLU A 2 -12.40 -32.64 -8.93
C GLU A 2 -11.14 -31.93 -9.40
N ARG A 3 -11.23 -30.59 -9.50
CA ARG A 3 -10.10 -29.68 -9.78
C ARG A 3 -10.30 -28.28 -9.19
N LEU A 4 -11.10 -28.16 -8.11
CA LEU A 4 -11.38 -26.89 -7.44
C LEU A 4 -10.35 -26.41 -6.38
N PRO A 5 -9.42 -27.23 -5.82
CA PRO A 5 -8.48 -26.72 -4.82
C PRO A 5 -7.27 -25.96 -5.42
N ASP A 6 -6.85 -26.25 -6.66
CA ASP A 6 -5.64 -25.65 -7.28
C ASP A 6 -5.84 -24.19 -7.70
N LEU A 7 -7.02 -23.85 -8.23
CA LEU A 7 -7.34 -22.48 -8.65
C LEU A 7 -7.51 -21.54 -7.46
N GLU A 8 -8.18 -21.99 -6.40
CA GLU A 8 -8.32 -21.26 -5.14
C GLU A 8 -6.96 -21.02 -4.48
N THR A 9 -6.11 -22.05 -4.39
CA THR A 9 -4.75 -21.93 -3.85
C THR A 9 -3.86 -21.03 -4.71
N LYS A 10 -3.91 -21.14 -6.04
CA LYS A 10 -3.20 -20.21 -6.95
C LYS A 10 -3.65 -18.76 -6.78
N LYS A 11 -4.95 -18.49 -6.72
CA LYS A 11 -5.50 -17.14 -6.51
C LYS A 11 -5.08 -16.57 -5.15
N LYS A 12 -5.09 -17.37 -4.08
CA LYS A 12 -4.59 -16.97 -2.76
C LYS A 12 -3.09 -16.69 -2.77
N ALA A 13 -2.29 -17.54 -3.41
CA ALA A 13 -0.85 -17.36 -3.54
C ALA A 13 -0.47 -16.11 -4.36
N ILE A 14 -1.19 -15.82 -5.45
CA ILE A 14 -0.99 -14.61 -6.25
C ILE A 14 -1.31 -13.35 -5.45
N ARG A 15 -2.42 -13.35 -4.69
CA ARG A 15 -2.78 -12.24 -3.79
C ARG A 15 -1.71 -12.03 -2.71
N ALA A 16 -1.22 -13.11 -2.10
CA ALA A 16 -0.14 -13.05 -1.11
C ALA A 16 1.15 -12.47 -1.72
N ARG A 17 1.56 -12.92 -2.91
CA ARG A 17 2.73 -12.40 -3.62
C ARG A 17 2.62 -10.92 -3.95
N LYS A 18 1.49 -10.46 -4.50
CA LYS A 18 1.24 -9.04 -4.78
C LYS A 18 1.32 -8.17 -3.53
N ARG A 19 0.90 -8.71 -2.37
CA ARG A 19 0.98 -8.01 -1.08
C ARG A 19 2.43 -7.86 -0.62
N ILE A 20 3.22 -8.93 -0.73
CA ILE A 20 4.66 -8.90 -0.41
C ILE A 20 5.40 -7.91 -1.32
N GLU A 21 5.08 -7.89 -2.60
CA GLU A 21 5.70 -7.00 -3.59
C GLU A 21 5.37 -5.53 -3.29
N ALA A 22 4.11 -5.22 -2.94
CA ALA A 22 3.71 -3.88 -2.52
C ALA A 22 4.43 -3.43 -1.23
N ILE A 23 4.57 -4.32 -0.25
CA ILE A 23 5.32 -4.05 0.98
C ILE A 23 6.80 -3.81 0.67
N LYS A 24 7.42 -4.65 -0.18
CA LYS A 24 8.81 -4.45 -0.60
C LYS A 24 9.02 -3.10 -1.29
N GLY A 25 8.12 -2.70 -2.20
CA GLY A 25 8.16 -1.39 -2.84
C GLY A 25 8.08 -0.24 -1.85
N PHE A 26 7.18 -0.33 -0.85
CA PHE A 26 7.11 0.65 0.23
C PHE A 26 8.43 0.74 1.03
N TYR A 27 9.00 -0.41 1.41
CA TYR A 27 10.27 -0.43 2.15
C TYR A 27 11.43 0.18 1.35
N GLN A 28 11.46 0.02 0.02
CA GLN A 28 12.46 0.69 -0.82
C GLN A 28 12.33 2.22 -0.74
N HIS A 29 11.11 2.76 -0.84
CA HIS A 29 10.87 4.19 -0.70
C HIS A 29 11.18 4.71 0.72
N LEU A 30 10.84 3.93 1.75
CA LEU A 30 11.15 4.27 3.15
C LEU A 30 12.65 4.28 3.41
N LEU A 31 13.40 3.29 2.90
CA LEU A 31 14.86 3.26 2.98
C LEU A 31 15.49 4.44 2.26
N ALA A 32 15.03 4.73 1.04
CA ALA A 32 15.49 5.88 0.28
C ALA A 32 15.25 7.18 1.07
N TYR A 33 14.05 7.39 1.62
CA TYR A 33 13.74 8.54 2.47
C TYR A 33 14.68 8.62 3.69
N CYS A 34 14.86 7.51 4.42
CA CYS A 34 15.70 7.47 5.62
C CYS A 34 17.18 7.77 5.34
N LEU A 35 17.70 7.43 4.16
CA LEU A 35 19.08 7.74 3.76
C LEU A 35 19.22 9.14 3.15
N PHE A 36 18.25 9.57 2.35
CA PHE A 36 18.31 10.84 1.62
C PHE A 36 17.99 12.05 2.51
N THR A 37 17.06 11.90 3.46
CA THR A 37 16.70 12.95 4.43
C THR A 37 17.89 13.46 5.24
N PRO A 38 18.67 12.62 5.96
CA PRO A 38 19.83 13.10 6.72
C PRO A 38 20.92 13.67 5.82
N PHE A 39 21.08 13.15 4.59
CA PHE A 39 22.02 13.69 3.62
C PHE A 39 21.66 15.14 3.20
N ILE A 40 20.39 15.42 2.90
CA ILE A 40 19.92 16.79 2.59
C ILE A 40 20.05 17.70 3.81
N ILE A 41 19.69 17.21 5.01
CA ILE A 41 19.81 17.98 6.25
C ILE A 41 21.28 18.37 6.49
N PHE A 42 22.21 17.44 6.27
CA PHE A 42 23.64 17.70 6.41
C PHE A 42 24.15 18.76 5.43
N ILE A 43 23.74 18.70 4.16
CA ILE A 43 24.09 19.71 3.15
C ILE A 43 23.52 21.07 3.55
N ASN A 44 22.24 21.16 3.93
CA ASN A 44 21.63 22.42 4.32
C ASN A 44 22.37 23.06 5.51
N TYR A 45 22.73 22.25 6.51
CA TYR A 45 23.49 22.71 7.67
C TYR A 45 24.88 23.24 7.31
N LYS A 46 25.52 22.70 6.26
CA LYS A 46 26.83 23.16 5.79
C LYS A 46 26.77 24.40 4.90
N THR A 47 25.66 24.65 4.19
CA THR A 47 25.58 25.73 3.19
C THR A 47 24.87 26.99 3.71
N TYR A 48 23.73 26.85 4.39
CA TYR A 48 22.90 28.00 4.80
C TYR A 48 22.33 27.82 6.21
N TRP A 49 22.85 28.58 7.19
CA TRP A 49 22.39 28.50 8.57
C TRP A 49 21.03 29.19 8.80
N ASP A 50 20.76 30.28 8.07
CA ASP A 50 19.55 31.08 8.25
C ASP A 50 18.30 30.52 7.53
N TYR A 51 18.47 29.76 6.44
CA TYR A 51 17.34 29.23 5.66
C TYR A 51 17.37 27.71 5.53
N LYS A 52 16.53 27.07 6.35
CA LYS A 52 16.38 25.60 6.45
C LYS A 52 15.41 25.07 5.41
N TRP A 53 15.77 25.16 4.13
CA TRP A 53 14.91 24.71 3.02
C TRP A 53 14.61 23.20 3.04
N PHE A 54 15.40 22.40 3.77
CA PHE A 54 15.20 20.94 3.87
C PHE A 54 13.79 20.57 4.36
N TRP A 55 13.14 21.42 5.16
CA TRP A 55 11.79 21.15 5.67
C TRP A 55 10.78 20.91 4.56
N PHE A 56 10.85 21.66 3.45
CA PHE A 56 9.95 21.47 2.32
C PHE A 56 10.15 20.10 1.66
N SER A 57 11.40 19.67 1.48
CA SER A 57 11.70 18.34 0.92
C SER A 57 11.28 17.22 1.87
N VAL A 58 11.59 17.35 3.16
CA VAL A 58 11.26 16.34 4.18
C VAL A 58 9.76 16.21 4.37
N ILE A 59 9.03 17.32 4.50
CA ILE A 59 7.58 17.31 4.68
C ILE A 59 6.90 16.83 3.39
N GLY A 60 7.30 17.33 2.22
CA GLY A 60 6.72 16.93 0.94
C GLY A 60 6.88 15.43 0.65
N TRP A 61 8.09 14.90 0.79
CA TRP A 61 8.32 13.46 0.65
C TRP A 61 7.68 12.65 1.77
N GLY A 62 7.68 13.16 3.00
CA GLY A 62 7.07 12.51 4.15
C GLY A 62 5.57 12.29 3.97
N ILE A 63 4.85 13.27 3.40
CA ILE A 63 3.42 13.13 3.09
C ILE A 63 3.20 12.06 2.01
N GLY A 64 3.99 12.07 0.93
CA GLY A 64 3.90 11.05 -0.12
C GLY A 64 4.15 9.62 0.41
N LEU A 65 5.13 9.48 1.30
CA LEU A 65 5.45 8.22 1.97
C LEU A 65 4.32 7.77 2.91
N ALA A 66 3.73 8.69 3.66
CA ALA A 66 2.60 8.41 4.55
C ALA A 66 1.35 7.94 3.78
N ILE A 67 1.05 8.58 2.64
CA ILE A 67 -0.03 8.16 1.75
C ILE A 67 0.27 6.76 1.17
N HIS A 68 1.50 6.51 0.73
CA HIS A 68 1.88 5.19 0.21
C HIS A 68 1.77 4.10 1.29
N ALA A 69 2.19 4.39 2.51
CA ALA A 69 2.03 3.50 3.66
C ALA A 69 0.54 3.21 3.90
N PHE A 70 -0.31 4.24 3.93
CA PHE A 70 -1.75 4.07 4.10
C PHE A 70 -2.35 3.16 3.01
N VAL A 71 -1.98 3.36 1.74
CA VAL A 71 -2.49 2.52 0.64
C VAL A 71 -2.01 1.06 0.75
N VAL A 72 -0.75 0.85 1.09
CA VAL A 72 -0.16 -0.51 1.18
C VAL A 72 -0.72 -1.28 2.39
N PHE A 73 -0.84 -0.63 3.55
CA PHE A 73 -1.25 -1.28 4.79
C PHE A 73 -2.76 -1.28 5.01
N VAL A 74 -3.45 -0.17 4.72
CA VAL A 74 -4.88 0.00 5.04
C VAL A 74 -5.76 -0.41 3.86
N GLN A 75 -5.48 0.12 2.66
CA GLN A 75 -6.39 -0.06 1.53
C GLN A 75 -6.37 -1.50 0.99
N LYS A 76 -5.20 -2.12 0.87
CA LYS A 76 -5.07 -3.49 0.35
C LYS A 76 -5.30 -4.61 1.37
N GLY A 77 -5.31 -4.30 2.67
CA GLY A 77 -5.31 -5.32 3.73
C GLY A 77 -6.68 -5.65 4.34
N ILE A 78 -7.53 -4.64 4.55
CA ILE A 78 -8.76 -4.79 5.36
C ILE A 78 -9.98 -4.22 4.64
N PHE A 79 -9.84 -3.03 4.05
CA PHE A 79 -10.99 -2.32 3.48
C PHE A 79 -11.50 -2.95 2.16
N VAL A 80 -10.58 -3.37 1.29
CA VAL A 80 -10.92 -4.07 0.04
C VAL A 80 -11.57 -5.42 0.31
N SER A 81 -11.05 -6.21 1.26
CA SER A 81 -11.61 -7.53 1.58
C SER A 81 -13.06 -7.43 2.07
N GLN A 82 -13.33 -6.49 2.99
CA GLN A 82 -14.69 -6.30 3.50
C GLN A 82 -15.64 -5.71 2.45
N TRP A 83 -15.14 -4.84 1.57
CA TRP A 83 -15.95 -4.34 0.45
C TRP A 83 -16.23 -5.44 -0.58
N GLU A 84 -15.24 -6.26 -0.94
CA GLU A 84 -15.40 -7.41 -1.82
C GLU A 84 -16.42 -8.40 -1.25
N GLU A 85 -16.30 -8.78 0.03
CA GLU A 85 -17.26 -9.68 0.69
C GLU A 85 -18.68 -9.12 0.67
N ARG A 86 -18.85 -7.81 0.98
CA ARG A 86 -20.17 -7.16 0.92
C ARG A 86 -20.75 -7.21 -0.49
N LYS A 87 -19.94 -6.95 -1.51
CA LYS A 87 -20.40 -6.92 -2.91
C LYS A 87 -20.75 -8.32 -3.42
N ILE A 88 -19.97 -9.33 -3.06
CA ILE A 88 -20.28 -10.74 -3.37
C ILE A 88 -21.62 -11.12 -2.72
N LYS A 89 -21.82 -10.79 -1.44
CA LYS A 89 -23.07 -11.08 -0.73
C LYS A 89 -24.28 -10.36 -1.35
N GLU A 90 -24.08 -9.14 -1.85
CA GLU A 90 -25.12 -8.38 -2.55
C GLU A 90 -25.50 -9.01 -3.89
N ILE A 91 -24.53 -9.51 -4.66
CA ILE A 91 -24.77 -10.20 -5.94
C ILE A 91 -25.48 -11.54 -5.70
N MET A 92 -25.03 -12.34 -4.73
CA MET A 92 -25.68 -13.62 -4.39
C MET A 92 -27.14 -13.42 -3.99
N ARG A 93 -27.44 -12.41 -3.17
CA ARG A 93 -28.83 -12.07 -2.79
C ARG A 93 -29.68 -11.60 -3.98
N LYS A 94 -29.07 -10.91 -4.95
CA LYS A 94 -29.76 -10.48 -6.18
C LYS A 94 -30.07 -11.66 -7.09
N GLU A 95 -29.18 -12.64 -7.19
CA GLU A 95 -29.44 -13.87 -7.95
C GLU A 95 -30.52 -14.72 -7.29
N GLU A 96 -30.49 -14.87 -5.96
CA GLU A 96 -31.50 -15.62 -5.19
C GLU A 96 -32.91 -15.04 -5.39
N ASN A 97 -33.06 -13.71 -5.32
CA ASN A 97 -34.34 -13.03 -5.56
C ASN A 97 -34.80 -13.01 -7.04
N HIS A 98 -33.98 -13.49 -7.98
CA HIS A 98 -34.31 -13.49 -9.41
C HIS A 98 -34.78 -14.87 -9.91
N TRP A 99 -34.82 -15.85 -9.01
CA TRP A 99 -35.31 -17.21 -9.26
C TRP A 99 -36.58 -17.57 -8.45
N ASP A 100 -37.09 -16.63 -7.65
CA ASP A 100 -38.44 -16.62 -7.06
C ASP A 100 -39.38 -15.70 -7.86
#